data_AF-A0A4R1JWW4-F1
#
_entry.id   AF-A0A4R1JWW4-F1
#
_cell.length_a   1.000
_cell.length_b   1.000
_cell.length_c   1.000
_cell.angle_alpha   90.00
_cell.angle_beta   90.00
_cell.angle_gamma   90.00
#
_symmetry.space_group_name_H-M   'P 1'
#
loop_
_entity.id
_entity.type
_entity.pdbx_description
1 polymer ?
#
loop_
_entity_poly.entity_id
_entity_poly.type
_entity_poly.pdbx_seq_one_letter_code
_entity_poly.pdbx_strand_id
1 'polypeptide(L)'
;MKESIQQTFKIILFFIIIGLMSCESERVQYQTEVKAIEGTKIVNLESVPFLKPSITNFNKENSKTKYSGKKEENISDLETGLNNTEILEFVRANGEKTYSLKIYSYISPNEKIYFENLHIVSTKAGYTSFILRWTPDDPDAQFAVNTFSGTVSCFDINYNLQNKATLLNGKIVKSGGSSTAKEVPKEKACYVMGDCYCKGDLRQAHDCTFNILIATECSGSGEKTPEVNPQDPTYQGGSGDPSPIGGSGGGGSYVMPNYAIKEQQFVRSLGTQGAYFVELRNIAAVKLFSYLKAREYDIEVTTPAKTGLLQTDLGWLKNQNSSSQIAVMDFLIKNYFSLNSISIITGLKNAIAKNPSLQFDIAASLKSPMNIDRSSITNTTPEGQKFNELYDALAMSPEFQKLFISMFKNNDRFNVKFEIADAVYDSTDPTKEVNANTYYDPKLPYILIKINKKKLNDSSIKQTRIENARTIIHEFIHAYLFIITNNPIVGPTDIASLLNKKYPIPKEQHDFMYNNMTPTVVKILTESRDLLTYPAGRTEVESLKVYTKINLTTFEIWNWDHYLKYISLEGLKEAIFYKTDFPNNSDALFLLNKYVEHGRTWLDKK
;
A
#
# COMPACT_ATOMS: atom_id res chain seq x y z
N MET A 1 5.39 37.17 -27.33
CA MET A 1 6.60 36.53 -26.73
C MET A 1 6.26 35.56 -25.58
N LYS A 2 5.40 35.93 -24.62
CA LYS A 2 4.96 35.01 -23.54
C LYS A 2 4.19 33.76 -24.03
N GLU A 3 3.29 33.90 -25.00
CA GLU A 3 2.55 32.75 -25.57
C GLU A 3 3.43 31.86 -26.45
N SER A 4 4.43 32.44 -27.12
CA SER A 4 5.43 31.71 -27.91
C SER A 4 6.36 30.85 -27.03
N ILE A 5 6.66 31.29 -25.79
CA ILE A 5 7.42 30.50 -24.80
C ILE A 5 6.56 29.37 -24.21
N GLN A 6 5.27 29.60 -23.99
CA GLN A 6 4.36 28.56 -23.48
C GLN A 6 4.00 27.47 -24.51
N GLN A 7 3.96 27.79 -25.81
CA GLN A 7 3.82 26.78 -26.87
C GLN A 7 5.10 25.98 -27.09
N THR A 8 6.28 26.61 -26.99
CA THR A 8 7.56 25.92 -27.20
C THR A 8 7.92 24.98 -26.04
N PHE A 9 7.51 25.28 -24.80
CA PHE A 9 7.66 24.38 -23.65
C PHE A 9 6.74 23.15 -23.72
N LYS A 10 5.54 23.28 -24.33
CA LYS A 10 4.65 22.14 -24.64
C LYS A 10 5.21 21.26 -25.75
N ILE A 11 5.95 21.83 -26.70
CA ILE A 11 6.62 21.12 -27.81
C ILE A 11 7.81 20.29 -27.28
N ILE A 12 8.61 20.76 -26.32
CA ILE A 12 9.76 20.02 -25.77
C ILE A 12 9.34 18.92 -24.77
N LEU A 13 8.28 19.12 -24.00
CA LEU A 13 7.74 18.08 -23.11
C LEU A 13 7.06 16.94 -23.89
N PHE A 14 6.56 17.21 -25.10
CA PHE A 14 6.07 16.21 -26.06
C PHE A 14 7.22 15.38 -26.68
N PHE A 15 8.41 15.96 -26.87
CA PHE A 15 9.59 15.23 -27.39
C PHE A 15 10.24 14.26 -26.39
N ILE A 16 10.08 14.46 -25.07
CA ILE A 16 10.53 13.52 -24.03
C ILE A 16 9.60 12.30 -23.91
N ILE A 17 8.31 12.48 -24.26
CA ILE A 17 7.30 11.41 -24.32
C ILE A 17 7.49 10.53 -25.57
N ILE A 18 8.12 11.07 -26.63
CA ILE A 18 8.47 10.38 -27.87
C ILE A 18 9.76 9.56 -27.70
N GLY A 19 10.80 10.00 -26.99
CA GLY A 19 12.07 9.26 -26.83
C GLY A 19 12.01 7.87 -26.14
N LEU A 20 10.82 7.40 -25.75
CA LEU A 20 10.55 6.15 -25.05
C LEU A 20 9.73 5.13 -25.86
N MET A 21 9.24 5.47 -27.05
CA MET A 21 8.38 4.55 -27.81
C MET A 21 9.13 3.61 -28.77
N SER A 22 10.38 3.90 -29.17
CA SER A 22 11.22 2.94 -29.91
C SER A 22 12.33 2.36 -29.01
N CYS A 23 12.21 1.08 -28.66
CA CYS A 23 13.32 0.26 -28.17
C CYS A 23 14.47 0.21 -29.20
N GLU A 24 15.52 1.01 -29.02
CA GLU A 24 16.97 0.65 -29.02
C GLU A 24 17.91 1.86 -29.32
N SER A 25 19.03 1.91 -28.58
CA SER A 25 20.24 2.78 -28.72
C SER A 25 20.07 4.25 -28.28
N GLU A 26 21.03 4.96 -27.65
CA GLU A 26 22.49 4.92 -27.62
C GLU A 26 23.05 5.40 -26.24
N ARG A 27 24.35 5.19 -25.97
CA ARG A 27 25.00 5.26 -24.63
C ARG A 27 25.52 6.65 -24.23
N VAL A 28 25.31 7.06 -22.96
CA VAL A 28 26.29 7.79 -22.13
C VAL A 28 26.13 7.34 -20.66
N GLN A 29 27.24 7.10 -19.94
CA GLN A 29 27.28 6.70 -18.53
C GLN A 29 27.64 7.88 -17.62
N TYR A 30 26.88 8.09 -16.54
CA TYR A 30 27.37 8.70 -15.29
C TYR A 30 26.70 8.04 -14.09
N GLN A 31 27.46 7.79 -13.02
CA GLN A 31 27.01 7.24 -11.75
C GLN A 31 26.89 8.37 -10.72
N THR A 32 25.78 8.39 -9.96
CA THR A 32 25.72 9.07 -8.67
C THR A 32 24.83 8.29 -7.70
N GLU A 33 25.34 8.00 -6.50
CA GLU A 33 24.62 7.34 -5.40
C GLU A 33 23.54 8.25 -4.80
N VAL A 34 22.37 7.68 -4.48
CA VAL A 34 21.28 8.35 -3.76
C VAL A 34 21.02 7.66 -2.42
N LYS A 35 21.12 8.42 -1.33
CA LYS A 35 20.70 8.02 0.04
C LYS A 35 19.18 8.04 0.18
N ALA A 36 18.61 6.96 0.73
CA ALA A 36 17.20 6.86 1.12
C ALA A 36 16.94 7.50 2.51
N ILE A 37 15.72 7.98 2.76
CA ILE A 37 15.26 8.56 4.04
C ILE A 37 14.35 7.55 4.75
N GLU A 38 14.65 7.26 6.03
CA GLU A 38 14.04 6.27 6.95
C GLU A 38 12.76 6.73 7.68
N GLY A 39 12.03 5.80 8.31
CA GLY A 39 11.28 6.12 9.54
C GLY A 39 10.20 5.13 10.02
N THR A 40 9.51 4.40 9.14
CA THR A 40 8.51 3.40 9.53
C THR A 40 8.33 2.37 8.41
N LYS A 41 8.22 1.09 8.77
CA LYS A 41 7.86 0.03 7.81
C LYS A 41 6.95 -1.01 8.44
N ILE A 42 6.16 -1.67 7.60
CA ILE A 42 5.38 -2.85 7.99
C ILE A 42 6.30 -4.06 7.86
N VAL A 43 6.40 -4.85 8.92
CA VAL A 43 7.15 -6.10 8.99
C VAL A 43 6.22 -7.22 9.42
N ASN A 44 6.58 -8.47 9.14
CA ASN A 44 5.84 -9.64 9.63
C ASN A 44 6.64 -10.36 10.73
N LEU A 45 6.01 -11.20 11.53
CA LEU A 45 6.68 -11.90 12.64
C LEU A 45 7.89 -12.75 12.18
N GLU A 46 7.87 -13.28 10.95
CA GLU A 46 8.98 -14.06 10.38
C GLU A 46 10.23 -13.20 10.17
N SER A 47 10.06 -11.93 9.80
CA SER A 47 11.14 -10.97 9.60
C SER A 47 11.67 -10.35 10.90
N VAL A 48 10.94 -10.51 12.01
CA VAL A 48 11.34 -10.06 13.37
C VAL A 48 11.15 -11.18 14.40
N PRO A 49 11.82 -12.34 14.21
CA PRO A 49 11.56 -13.55 14.99
C PRO A 49 11.93 -13.40 16.47
N PHE A 50 12.78 -12.43 16.81
CA PHE A 50 13.13 -12.10 18.19
C PHE A 50 11.96 -11.53 19.00
N LEU A 51 10.83 -11.15 18.38
CA LEU A 51 9.61 -10.75 19.09
C LEU A 51 8.80 -11.94 19.62
N LYS A 52 9.07 -13.17 19.14
CA LYS A 52 8.31 -14.37 19.52
C LYS A 52 8.22 -14.58 21.04
N PRO A 53 9.28 -14.41 21.86
CA PRO A 53 9.18 -14.57 23.31
C PRO A 53 8.23 -13.55 23.96
N SER A 54 8.30 -12.27 23.57
CA SER A 54 7.40 -11.22 24.09
C SER A 54 5.94 -11.49 23.73
N ILE A 55 5.68 -11.89 22.48
CA ILE A 55 4.34 -12.26 22.00
C ILE A 55 3.81 -13.49 22.74
N THR A 56 4.66 -14.51 22.93
CA THR A 56 4.30 -15.73 23.66
C THR A 56 3.97 -15.41 25.12
N ASN A 57 4.75 -14.55 25.76
CA ASN A 57 4.51 -14.12 27.13
C ASN A 57 3.20 -13.34 27.26
N PHE A 58 2.93 -12.41 26.33
CA PHE A 58 1.66 -11.69 26.28
C PHE A 58 0.46 -12.63 26.13
N ASN A 59 0.53 -13.61 25.22
CA ASN A 59 -0.54 -14.59 25.01
C ASN A 59 -0.76 -15.48 26.23
N LYS A 60 0.33 -15.88 26.90
CA LYS A 60 0.28 -16.71 28.12
C LYS A 60 -0.40 -15.99 29.28
N GLU A 61 -0.15 -14.69 29.46
CA GLU A 61 -0.76 -13.93 30.55
C GLU A 61 -2.21 -13.51 30.22
N ASN A 62 -2.52 -13.18 28.96
CA ASN A 62 -3.85 -12.72 28.57
C ASN A 62 -4.89 -13.82 28.30
N SER A 63 -4.43 -15.04 28.00
CA SER A 63 -5.33 -16.21 27.96
C SER A 63 -6.02 -16.48 29.30
N LYS A 64 -5.37 -16.12 30.42
CA LYS A 64 -5.90 -16.34 31.78
C LYS A 64 -6.94 -15.31 32.22
N THR A 65 -6.85 -14.07 31.74
CA THR A 65 -7.60 -12.93 32.28
C THR A 65 -8.89 -12.61 31.52
N LYS A 66 -8.97 -12.91 30.21
CA LYS A 66 -10.13 -12.51 29.37
C LYS A 66 -11.17 -13.61 29.09
N TYR A 67 -10.86 -14.90 29.32
CA TYR A 67 -11.72 -16.01 28.89
C TYR A 67 -12.31 -16.88 30.02
N SER A 68 -12.10 -16.53 31.29
CA SER A 68 -12.58 -17.33 32.43
C SER A 68 -14.11 -17.40 32.63
N GLY A 69 -14.92 -16.88 31.69
CA GLY A 69 -16.38 -16.78 31.84
C GLY A 69 -17.25 -17.25 30.66
N LYS A 70 -16.68 -17.72 29.54
CA LYS A 70 -17.48 -18.21 28.40
C LYS A 70 -17.01 -19.59 27.95
N LYS A 71 -17.92 -20.57 27.99
CA LYS A 71 -17.69 -21.94 27.54
C LYS A 71 -17.24 -21.95 26.07
N GLU A 72 -16.21 -22.73 25.84
CA GLU A 72 -15.56 -23.03 24.57
C GLU A 72 -16.57 -23.56 23.53
N GLU A 73 -16.95 -22.73 22.56
CA GLU A 73 -17.44 -23.21 21.27
C GLU A 73 -16.66 -22.48 20.17
N ASN A 74 -15.71 -23.22 19.56
CA ASN A 74 -15.02 -22.94 18.29
C ASN A 74 -14.32 -21.58 18.12
N ILE A 75 -13.20 -21.38 18.85
CA ILE A 75 -12.27 -20.26 18.65
C ILE A 75 -10.86 -20.82 18.35
N SER A 76 -10.70 -21.61 17.29
CA SER A 76 -9.38 -22.12 16.86
C SER A 76 -8.57 -21.09 16.06
N ASP A 77 -9.22 -20.06 15.50
CA ASP A 77 -8.57 -19.14 14.55
C ASP A 77 -8.21 -17.78 15.16
N LEU A 78 -8.39 -17.64 16.48
CA LEU A 78 -8.14 -16.41 17.27
C LEU A 78 -7.01 -16.61 18.30
N GLU A 79 -6.22 -17.69 18.15
CA GLU A 79 -5.27 -18.23 19.13
C GLU A 79 -4.25 -17.23 19.72
N THR A 80 -4.03 -16.07 19.10
CA THR A 80 -3.07 -15.09 19.62
C THR A 80 -3.66 -13.76 20.05
N GLY A 81 -4.94 -13.45 19.83
CA GLY A 81 -5.50 -12.12 20.14
C GLY A 81 -4.71 -10.93 19.59
N LEU A 82 -3.76 -11.17 18.69
CA LEU A 82 -2.74 -10.25 18.18
C LEU A 82 -2.64 -10.40 16.66
N ASN A 83 -2.49 -9.29 15.95
CA ASN A 83 -2.16 -9.30 14.53
C ASN A 83 -0.64 -9.48 14.36
N ASN A 84 -0.23 -10.69 13.93
CA ASN A 84 1.18 -11.04 13.72
C ASN A 84 1.65 -10.86 12.26
N THR A 85 0.74 -10.52 11.34
CA THR A 85 1.05 -10.35 9.91
C THR A 85 1.42 -8.92 9.55
N GLU A 86 0.91 -7.95 10.31
CA GLU A 86 1.14 -6.51 10.10
C GLU A 86 1.69 -5.85 11.37
N ILE A 87 3.00 -6.01 11.60
CA ILE A 87 3.72 -5.38 12.71
C ILE A 87 4.30 -4.05 12.23
N LEU A 88 4.03 -2.96 12.93
CA LEU A 88 4.67 -1.68 12.62
C LEU A 88 6.04 -1.61 13.30
N GLU A 89 7.11 -1.49 12.51
CA GLU A 89 8.46 -1.17 13.00
C GLU A 89 8.72 0.34 12.86
N PHE A 90 9.10 0.96 13.97
CA PHE A 90 9.58 2.33 14.06
C PHE A 90 11.05 2.32 14.48
N VAL A 91 11.92 2.97 13.71
CA VAL A 91 13.34 3.14 14.06
C VAL A 91 13.54 4.56 14.56
N ARG A 92 13.96 4.71 15.82
CA ARG A 92 14.26 6.00 16.45
C ARG A 92 15.61 6.51 15.95
N ALA A 93 15.85 7.82 16.07
CA ALA A 93 17.09 8.46 15.66
C ALA A 93 18.35 7.91 16.37
N ASN A 94 18.17 7.34 17.58
CA ASN A 94 19.24 6.68 18.33
C ASN A 94 19.45 5.20 17.93
N GLY A 95 18.77 4.72 16.88
CA GLY A 95 18.81 3.34 16.40
C GLY A 95 17.92 2.36 17.18
N GLU A 96 17.26 2.78 18.27
CA GLU A 96 16.32 1.94 18.99
C GLU A 96 15.08 1.66 18.15
N LYS A 97 14.59 0.43 18.21
CA LYS A 97 13.42 0.00 17.44
C LYS A 97 12.22 -0.18 18.36
N THR A 98 11.06 0.28 17.91
CA THR A 98 9.76 0.04 18.55
C THR A 98 8.87 -0.73 17.59
N TYR A 99 8.25 -1.79 18.09
CA TYR A 99 7.30 -2.62 17.37
C TYR A 99 5.91 -2.42 17.94
N SER A 100 4.90 -2.23 17.09
CA SER A 100 3.50 -2.13 17.51
C SER A 100 2.68 -3.21 16.83
N LEU A 101 2.00 -4.02 17.65
CA LEU A 101 1.12 -5.11 17.22
C LEU A 101 -0.31 -4.78 17.65
N LYS A 102 -1.28 -4.94 16.75
CA LYS A 102 -2.70 -4.74 17.08
C LYS A 102 -3.20 -5.86 17.99
N ILE A 103 -3.89 -5.50 19.08
CA ILE A 103 -4.60 -6.45 19.94
C ILE A 103 -6.07 -6.51 19.51
N TYR A 104 -6.54 -7.69 19.12
CA TYR A 104 -7.95 -7.94 18.86
C TYR A 104 -8.70 -8.03 20.19
N SER A 105 -9.49 -7.01 20.48
CA SER A 105 -10.28 -6.92 21.71
C SER A 105 -11.74 -7.21 21.40
N TYR A 106 -12.38 -8.09 22.19
CA TYR A 106 -13.84 -8.16 22.25
C TYR A 106 -14.34 -7.04 23.16
N ILE A 107 -15.08 -6.09 22.60
CA ILE A 107 -15.69 -4.99 23.34
C ILE A 107 -17.15 -5.36 23.58
N SER A 108 -17.57 -5.38 24.84
CA SER A 108 -18.98 -5.62 25.18
C SER A 108 -19.86 -4.52 24.56
N PRO A 109 -21.11 -4.79 24.12
CA PRO A 109 -22.00 -3.78 23.54
C PRO A 109 -22.23 -2.54 24.40
N ASN A 110 -22.00 -2.65 25.71
CA ASN A 110 -22.20 -1.57 26.68
C ASN A 110 -20.89 -0.85 27.06
N GLU A 111 -19.74 -1.28 26.54
CA GLU A 111 -18.45 -0.65 26.80
C GLU A 111 -18.16 0.45 25.78
N LYS A 112 -17.45 1.51 26.22
CA LYS A 112 -16.94 2.53 25.30
C LYS A 112 -16.03 1.87 24.27
N ILE A 113 -16.13 2.30 23.01
CA ILE A 113 -15.23 1.83 21.96
C ILE A 113 -13.80 2.25 22.30
N TYR A 114 -12.87 1.30 22.20
CA TYR A 114 -11.44 1.53 22.34
C TYR A 114 -10.69 0.62 21.36
N PHE A 115 -9.42 0.89 21.15
CA PHE A 115 -8.52 -0.06 20.50
C PHE A 115 -7.20 -0.13 21.25
N GLU A 116 -6.49 -1.26 21.06
CA GLU A 116 -5.31 -1.59 21.82
C GLU A 116 -4.16 -2.03 20.93
N ASN A 117 -2.96 -1.66 21.32
CA ASN A 117 -1.73 -2.12 20.70
C ASN A 117 -0.74 -2.60 21.76
N LEU A 118 -0.11 -3.76 21.50
CA LEU A 118 1.07 -4.21 22.22
C LEU A 118 2.29 -3.50 21.61
N HIS A 119 2.98 -2.71 22.42
CA HIS A 119 4.24 -2.09 22.06
C HIS A 119 5.40 -2.87 22.64
N ILE A 120 6.40 -3.18 21.81
CA ILE A 120 7.65 -3.82 22.20
C ILE A 120 8.80 -2.89 21.83
N VAL A 121 9.53 -2.38 22.82
CA VAL A 121 10.62 -1.41 22.63
C VAL A 121 11.95 -2.09 22.89
N SER A 122 12.85 -2.00 21.92
CA SER A 122 14.24 -2.41 22.05
C SER A 122 15.00 -1.39 22.89
N THR A 123 15.60 -1.84 23.98
CA THR A 123 16.47 -1.07 24.86
C THR A 123 17.84 -1.73 24.93
N LYS A 124 18.84 -1.05 25.52
CA LYS A 124 20.16 -1.65 25.76
C LYS A 124 20.10 -2.89 26.68
N ALA A 125 19.08 -3.00 27.53
CA ALA A 125 18.89 -4.10 28.46
C ALA A 125 18.03 -5.25 27.91
N GLY A 126 17.66 -5.21 26.63
CA GLY A 126 16.72 -6.14 26.00
C GLY A 126 15.42 -5.47 25.62
N TYR A 127 14.30 -6.20 25.65
CA TYR A 127 13.00 -5.69 25.21
C TYR A 127 12.08 -5.41 26.40
N THR A 128 11.39 -4.27 26.37
CA THR A 128 10.27 -3.98 27.27
C THR A 128 8.96 -3.99 26.50
N SER A 129 7.87 -4.36 27.15
CA SER A 129 6.55 -4.47 26.52
C SER A 129 5.47 -3.82 27.36
N PHE A 130 4.56 -3.10 26.71
CA PHE A 130 3.43 -2.42 27.34
C PHE A 130 2.26 -2.32 26.36
N ILE A 131 1.06 -2.08 26.88
CA ILE A 131 -0.17 -1.97 26.10
C ILE A 131 -0.59 -0.51 26.09
N LEU A 132 -0.85 0.04 24.90
CA LEU A 132 -1.55 1.32 24.78
C LEU A 132 -3.01 1.07 24.41
N ARG A 133 -3.93 1.56 25.24
CA ARG A 133 -5.36 1.63 24.95
C ARG A 133 -5.75 3.06 24.61
N TRP A 134 -6.37 3.22 23.46
CA TRP A 134 -6.90 4.49 22.98
C TRP A 134 -8.42 4.45 23.07
N THR A 135 -9.00 5.36 23.85
CA THR A 135 -10.45 5.49 24.04
C THR A 135 -10.86 6.86 23.52
N PRO A 136 -11.34 6.98 22.27
CA PRO A 136 -11.77 8.25 21.71
C PRO A 136 -12.97 8.81 22.48
N ASP A 137 -13.08 10.13 22.54
CA ASP A 137 -14.27 10.80 23.08
C ASP A 137 -15.46 10.64 22.13
N ASP A 138 -15.20 10.67 20.82
CA ASP A 138 -16.15 10.38 19.75
C ASP A 138 -15.81 9.02 19.10
N PRO A 139 -16.63 7.97 19.31
CA PRO A 139 -16.36 6.65 18.74
C PRO A 139 -16.41 6.59 17.22
N ASP A 140 -17.07 7.56 16.57
CA ASP A 140 -17.22 7.62 15.12
C ASP A 140 -16.11 8.45 14.45
N ALA A 141 -15.30 9.16 15.24
CA ALA A 141 -14.19 9.94 14.72
C ALA A 141 -13.13 9.03 14.09
N GLN A 142 -12.69 9.39 12.88
CA GLN A 142 -11.55 8.73 12.26
C GLN A 142 -10.31 8.97 13.13
N PHE A 143 -9.64 7.88 13.53
CA PHE A 143 -8.45 8.03 14.33
C PHE A 143 -7.32 8.69 13.53
N ALA A 144 -6.78 9.79 14.05
CA ALA A 144 -5.48 10.35 13.67
C ALA A 144 -4.82 10.98 14.90
N VAL A 145 -3.53 10.72 15.15
CA VAL A 145 -2.88 11.10 16.43
C VAL A 145 -2.92 12.60 16.68
N ASN A 146 -2.72 13.39 15.63
CA ASN A 146 -2.70 14.85 15.65
C ASN A 146 -4.08 15.49 15.88
N THR A 147 -5.17 14.77 15.63
CA THR A 147 -6.54 15.24 15.85
C THR A 147 -7.28 14.42 16.91
N PHE A 148 -6.63 13.41 17.48
CA PHE A 148 -7.23 12.50 18.45
C PHE A 148 -7.66 13.27 19.70
N SER A 149 -8.94 13.16 20.03
CA SER A 149 -9.49 13.63 21.30
C SER A 149 -10.05 12.42 22.04
N GLY A 150 -9.60 12.22 23.27
CA GLY A 150 -9.90 11.03 24.05
C GLY A 150 -8.89 10.76 25.15
N THR A 151 -8.91 9.53 25.65
CA THR A 151 -7.98 9.05 26.68
C THR A 151 -7.01 8.03 26.11
N VAL A 152 -5.74 8.14 26.47
CA VAL A 152 -4.70 7.12 26.23
C VAL A 152 -4.27 6.55 27.57
N SER A 153 -4.46 5.25 27.74
CA SER A 153 -4.05 4.52 28.94
C SER A 153 -2.90 3.57 28.59
N CYS A 154 -1.83 3.62 29.38
CA CYS A 154 -0.68 2.73 29.28
C CYS A 154 -0.79 1.67 30.37
N PHE A 155 -0.77 0.41 29.98
CA PHE A 155 -0.77 -0.74 30.88
C PHE A 155 0.51 -1.54 30.72
N ASP A 156 0.89 -2.29 31.75
CA ASP A 156 1.82 -3.40 31.55
C ASP A 156 1.14 -4.55 30.77
N ILE A 157 1.89 -5.62 30.49
CA ILE A 157 1.36 -6.78 29.76
C ILE A 157 0.29 -7.56 30.52
N ASN A 158 0.13 -7.31 31.82
CA ASN A 158 -0.87 -7.92 32.71
C ASN A 158 -2.11 -7.01 32.87
N TYR A 159 -2.22 -5.96 32.06
CA TYR A 159 -3.29 -4.94 32.16
C TYR A 159 -3.32 -4.16 33.48
N ASN A 160 -2.20 -4.08 34.22
CA ASN A 160 -2.10 -3.15 35.34
C ASN A 160 -1.85 -1.74 34.79
N LEU A 161 -2.74 -0.80 35.13
CA LEU A 161 -2.65 0.59 34.66
C LEU A 161 -1.38 1.24 35.21
N GLN A 162 -0.47 1.64 34.31
CA GLN A 162 0.77 2.34 34.64
C GLN A 162 0.60 3.85 34.54
N ASN A 163 -0.08 4.32 33.48
CA ASN A 163 -0.31 5.74 33.26
C ASN A 163 -1.59 6.00 32.45
N LYS A 164 -2.12 7.22 32.55
CA LYS A 164 -3.30 7.68 31.82
C LYS A 164 -3.14 9.15 31.44
N ALA A 165 -3.38 9.48 30.17
CA ALA A 165 -3.39 10.83 29.65
C ALA A 165 -4.70 11.12 28.92
N THR A 166 -5.18 12.36 28.99
CA THR A 166 -6.28 12.85 28.15
C THR A 166 -5.70 13.74 27.07
N LEU A 167 -6.10 13.51 25.82
CA LEU A 167 -5.71 14.29 24.67
C LEU A 167 -6.91 15.06 24.14
N LEU A 168 -6.69 16.29 23.71
CA LEU A 168 -7.63 17.11 22.96
C LEU A 168 -6.91 17.59 21.70
N ASN A 169 -7.38 17.15 20.54
CA ASN A 169 -6.75 17.39 19.24
C ASN A 169 -5.24 17.07 19.26
N GLY A 170 -4.91 15.86 19.70
CA GLY A 170 -3.54 15.35 19.78
C GLY A 170 -2.68 15.96 20.89
N LYS A 171 -3.19 16.94 21.65
CA LYS A 171 -2.44 17.62 22.73
C LYS A 171 -2.84 17.10 24.09
N ILE A 172 -1.87 16.79 24.94
CA ILE A 172 -2.13 16.37 26.32
C ILE A 172 -2.77 17.53 27.09
N VAL A 173 -3.95 17.29 27.65
CA VAL A 173 -4.64 18.23 28.53
C VAL A 173 -4.19 17.94 29.96
N LYS A 174 -3.55 18.93 30.61
CA LYS A 174 -3.27 18.83 32.05
C LYS A 174 -4.60 18.71 32.79
N SER A 175 -4.83 17.61 33.49
CA SER A 175 -5.99 17.47 34.36
C SER A 175 -5.94 18.58 35.40
N GLY A 176 -6.90 19.52 35.37
CA GLY A 176 -7.00 20.67 36.27
C GLY A 176 -7.35 20.30 37.72
N GLY A 177 -6.83 19.20 38.24
CA GLY A 177 -6.99 18.77 39.62
C GLY A 177 -5.86 19.34 40.48
N SER A 178 -6.17 20.39 41.23
CA SER A 178 -5.48 20.63 42.50
C SER A 178 -5.69 19.40 43.38
N SER A 179 -4.67 18.56 43.52
CA SER A 179 -4.71 17.45 44.49
C SER A 179 -3.47 17.54 45.36
N THR A 180 -3.71 17.86 46.63
CA THR A 180 -2.85 17.57 47.77
C THR A 180 -2.86 16.06 48.05
N ALA A 181 -2.45 15.26 47.07
CA ALA A 181 -2.28 13.82 47.22
C ALA A 181 -0.87 13.53 47.75
N LYS A 182 -0.81 12.77 48.86
CA LYS A 182 0.42 12.22 49.45
C LYS A 182 1.34 11.64 48.37
N GLU A 183 2.64 11.92 48.50
CA GLU A 183 3.71 11.35 47.69
C GLU A 183 3.49 9.85 47.47
N VAL A 184 3.10 9.50 46.25
CA VAL A 184 3.26 8.16 45.70
C VAL A 184 4.77 7.95 45.50
N PRO A 185 5.34 6.79 45.86
CA PRO A 185 6.75 6.52 45.64
C PRO A 185 7.14 6.79 44.19
N LYS A 186 8.29 7.44 43.97
CA LYS A 186 8.87 7.68 42.64
C LYS A 186 9.28 6.35 41.98
N GLU A 187 8.32 5.54 41.56
CA GLU A 187 8.54 4.36 40.75
C GLU A 187 8.03 4.60 39.33
N LYS A 188 8.96 4.47 38.37
CA LYS A 188 8.78 4.28 36.92
C LYS A 188 7.55 4.95 36.29
N ALA A 189 7.62 6.26 36.10
CA ALA A 189 6.66 6.96 35.25
C ALA A 189 7.03 6.81 33.77
N CYS A 190 6.15 6.21 32.98
CA CYS A 190 6.21 6.30 31.51
C CYS A 190 5.61 7.64 31.09
N TYR A 191 6.44 8.62 30.71
CA TYR A 191 5.94 9.89 30.19
C TYR A 191 5.73 9.81 28.69
N VAL A 192 4.53 10.17 28.23
CA VAL A 192 4.32 10.63 26.86
C VAL A 192 4.52 12.14 26.92
N MET A 193 5.68 12.65 26.48
CA MET A 193 5.91 14.09 26.38
C MET A 193 5.82 14.51 24.90
N GLY A 194 4.93 15.46 24.62
CA GLY A 194 4.93 16.20 23.37
C GLY A 194 5.36 17.63 23.67
N ASP A 195 6.55 18.02 23.23
CA ASP A 195 6.98 19.43 23.29
C ASP A 195 6.52 20.17 22.03
N CYS A 196 6.00 21.38 22.24
CA CYS A 196 5.62 22.31 21.18
C CYS A 196 6.59 23.49 21.24
N TYR A 197 7.41 23.69 20.21
CA TYR A 197 8.29 24.86 20.11
C TYR A 197 7.90 25.71 18.91
N CYS A 198 7.38 26.91 19.17
CA CYS A 198 7.16 27.92 18.14
C CYS A 198 8.31 28.93 18.21
N LYS A 199 9.08 29.07 17.13
CA LYS A 199 9.98 30.23 16.93
C LYS A 199 9.52 30.96 15.66
N GLY A 200 8.81 32.07 15.82
CA GLY A 200 8.37 32.91 14.71
C GLY A 200 6.99 33.53 14.91
N ASP A 201 6.84 34.74 14.40
CA ASP A 201 5.68 35.63 14.55
C ASP A 201 4.38 35.01 14.00
N LEU A 202 3.27 35.21 14.73
CA LEU A 202 1.97 34.52 14.62
C LEU A 202 1.15 34.84 13.35
N ARG A 203 1.76 35.40 12.30
CA ARG A 203 1.03 35.94 11.13
C ARG A 203 1.33 35.28 9.80
N GLN A 204 2.23 34.30 9.72
CA GLN A 204 2.46 33.54 8.49
C GLN A 204 2.56 32.05 8.82
N ALA A 205 1.51 31.30 8.46
CA ALA A 205 1.44 29.87 8.64
C ALA A 205 2.34 29.16 7.61
N HIS A 206 3.56 28.83 8.00
CA HIS A 206 4.37 27.80 7.34
C HIS A 206 4.95 26.84 8.39
N ASP A 207 4.76 25.54 8.12
CA ASP A 207 5.38 24.35 8.74
C ASP A 207 5.44 24.27 10.28
N CYS A 208 4.36 23.75 10.89
CA CYS A 208 4.42 23.17 12.22
C CYS A 208 4.75 21.67 12.12
N THR A 209 5.88 21.25 12.69
CA THR A 209 6.29 19.84 12.83
C THR A 209 6.09 19.36 14.27
N PHE A 210 5.63 18.12 14.46
CA PHE A 210 5.38 17.52 15.77
C PHE A 210 6.18 16.23 15.95
N ASN A 211 6.79 16.09 17.12
CA ASN A 211 7.51 14.88 17.55
C ASN A 211 6.65 14.08 18.54
N ILE A 212 6.47 12.78 18.29
CA ILE A 212 5.98 11.84 19.32
C ILE A 212 7.23 11.27 20.00
N LEU A 213 7.57 11.77 21.18
CA LEU A 213 8.67 11.26 21.99
C LEU A 213 8.10 10.25 23.01
N ILE A 214 8.45 8.98 22.87
CA ILE A 214 8.24 7.97 23.93
C ILE A 214 9.57 7.84 24.67
N ALA A 215 9.79 8.67 25.69
CA ALA A 215 10.97 8.57 26.54
C ALA A 215 10.72 7.55 27.65
N THR A 216 11.51 6.48 27.65
CA THR A 216 11.67 5.58 28.80
C THR A 216 12.99 5.94 29.49
N GLU A 217 12.96 6.89 30.43
CA GLU A 217 14.10 7.08 31.33
C GLU A 217 13.95 6.13 32.52
N CYS A 218 14.75 5.07 32.52
CA CYS A 218 14.99 4.24 33.70
C CYS A 218 16.26 4.74 34.38
N SER A 219 16.15 5.71 35.29
CA SER A 219 17.25 6.04 36.20
C SER A 219 17.18 5.11 37.41
N GLY A 220 18.10 4.14 37.47
CA GLY A 220 18.33 3.36 38.68
C GLY A 220 18.96 4.24 39.74
N SER A 221 18.28 4.43 40.87
CA SER A 221 18.88 5.04 42.04
C SER A 221 19.96 4.10 42.58
N GLY A 222 21.23 4.50 42.44
CA GLY A 222 22.33 3.86 43.13
C GLY A 222 22.07 3.89 44.63
N GLU A 223 21.98 2.70 45.21
CA GLU A 223 21.82 2.44 46.63
C GLU A 223 23.04 3.03 47.36
N LYS A 224 22.83 4.11 48.13
CA LYS A 224 23.84 4.60 49.06
C LYS A 224 23.91 3.64 50.24
N THR A 225 25.05 2.99 50.40
CA THR A 225 25.40 2.21 51.59
C THR A 225 25.24 3.05 52.87
N PRO A 226 24.69 2.50 53.96
CA PRO A 226 24.61 3.23 55.23
C PRO A 226 25.99 3.42 55.84
N GLU A 227 26.32 4.66 56.21
CA GLU A 227 27.47 5.00 57.04
C GLU A 227 27.37 4.30 58.40
N VAL A 228 28.44 3.58 58.74
CA VAL A 228 28.69 3.06 60.09
C VAL A 228 29.17 4.22 60.95
N ASN A 229 28.48 4.42 62.07
CA ASN A 229 28.82 5.36 63.13
C ASN A 229 29.82 4.71 64.10
N PRO A 230 30.98 5.35 64.40
CA PRO A 230 31.66 5.11 65.66
C PRO A 230 31.85 6.39 66.48
N GLN A 231 31.55 6.23 67.77
CA GLN A 231 31.75 7.16 68.87
C GLN A 231 33.23 7.54 69.06
N ASP A 232 33.48 8.86 69.20
CA ASP A 232 34.35 9.61 70.15
C ASP A 232 35.80 9.15 70.49
N PRO A 233 36.67 10.01 71.07
CA PRO A 233 36.88 11.47 70.95
C PRO A 233 38.34 11.82 70.58
N THR A 234 38.64 13.05 70.14
CA THR A 234 39.76 13.91 70.62
C THR A 234 40.09 15.10 69.70
N TYR A 235 40.12 16.27 70.34
CA TYR A 235 41.03 17.42 70.13
C TYR A 235 41.03 18.28 68.84
N GLN A 236 40.63 19.54 69.09
CA GLN A 236 41.24 20.83 68.69
C GLN A 236 41.22 21.30 67.23
N GLY A 237 40.46 22.40 67.03
CA GLY A 237 41.02 23.65 66.52
C GLY A 237 40.35 24.25 65.28
N GLY A 238 39.96 25.53 65.40
CA GLY A 238 40.04 26.46 64.26
C GLY A 238 38.72 27.03 63.74
N SER A 239 38.53 28.32 64.02
CA SER A 239 37.52 29.28 63.56
C SER A 239 37.37 29.45 62.04
N GLY A 240 36.16 29.80 61.57
CA GLY A 240 35.98 30.58 60.33
C GLY A 240 34.62 30.46 59.64
N ASP A 241 33.72 31.42 59.89
CA ASP A 241 32.56 31.80 59.05
C ASP A 241 33.04 32.81 57.95
N PRO A 242 32.26 33.25 56.94
CA PRO A 242 31.23 32.58 56.11
C PRO A 242 31.30 32.88 54.57
N SER A 243 30.54 32.13 53.78
CA SER A 243 29.94 32.48 52.45
C SER A 243 30.82 32.47 51.15
N PRO A 244 30.25 32.68 49.92
CA PRO A 244 29.73 31.62 49.04
C PRO A 244 30.27 31.69 47.57
N ILE A 245 30.61 30.55 46.95
CA ILE A 245 30.90 30.45 45.50
C ILE A 245 30.35 29.07 45.06
N GLY A 246 29.38 28.93 44.17
CA GLY A 246 29.23 29.61 42.88
C GLY A 246 29.85 28.77 41.77
N GLY A 247 29.45 27.49 41.62
CA GLY A 247 29.97 26.58 40.60
C GLY A 247 28.88 26.19 39.58
N SER A 248 28.80 26.96 38.49
CA SER A 248 27.95 26.70 37.32
C SER A 248 28.53 25.56 36.47
N GLY A 249 27.95 24.37 36.58
CA GLY A 249 28.20 23.26 35.65
C GLY A 249 27.40 23.44 34.36
N GLY A 250 28.10 23.78 33.27
CA GLY A 250 27.53 23.93 31.94
C GLY A 250 27.06 22.60 31.35
N GLY A 251 25.75 22.47 31.17
CA GLY A 251 25.14 21.44 30.33
C GLY A 251 25.10 21.92 28.88
N GLY A 252 25.89 21.31 28.00
CA GLY A 252 25.87 21.57 26.57
C GLY A 252 24.52 21.16 25.97
N SER A 253 23.84 22.12 25.33
CA SER A 253 22.61 21.89 24.58
C SER A 253 22.97 21.38 23.19
N TYR A 254 22.63 20.11 22.90
CA TYR A 254 22.73 19.54 21.56
C TYR A 254 21.47 19.90 20.76
N VAL A 255 21.66 20.55 19.62
CA VAL A 255 20.62 20.81 18.62
C VAL A 255 20.42 19.55 17.78
N MET A 256 19.22 18.97 17.81
CA MET A 256 18.84 17.78 17.05
C MET A 256 18.06 18.14 15.76
N PRO A 257 18.12 17.33 14.69
CA PRO A 257 17.44 17.61 13.42
C PRO A 257 15.93 17.29 13.48
N ASN A 258 15.18 18.03 12.64
CA ASN A 258 13.71 18.05 12.54
C ASN A 258 13.20 16.93 11.59
N TYR A 259 12.17 16.17 11.96
CA TYR A 259 11.57 15.13 11.09
C TYR A 259 10.03 15.13 11.12
N ALA A 260 9.42 14.89 9.95
CA ALA A 260 7.97 14.89 9.74
C ALA A 260 7.42 13.46 9.52
N ILE A 261 6.27 13.14 10.11
CA ILE A 261 5.58 11.83 9.96
C ILE A 261 4.41 11.97 8.97
N LYS A 262 4.22 10.98 8.08
CA LYS A 262 3.05 10.89 7.18
C LYS A 262 1.93 10.01 7.79
N GLU A 263 0.78 10.63 8.05
CA GLU A 263 -0.43 10.10 8.72
C GLU A 263 -0.98 8.76 8.19
N GLN A 264 -0.93 8.48 6.90
CA GLN A 264 -1.73 7.40 6.29
C GLN A 264 -1.31 5.97 6.68
N GLN A 265 -0.06 5.73 7.08
CA GLN A 265 0.43 4.39 7.41
C GLN A 265 0.06 3.97 8.84
N PHE A 266 -0.03 4.93 9.76
CA PHE A 266 -0.43 4.68 11.15
C PHE A 266 -1.92 4.36 11.25
N VAL A 267 -2.77 5.13 10.57
CA VAL A 267 -4.24 4.96 10.59
C VAL A 267 -4.69 3.59 10.05
N ARG A 268 -4.00 3.04 9.03
CA ARG A 268 -4.31 1.69 8.51
C ARG A 268 -4.06 0.58 9.54
N SER A 269 -3.04 0.72 10.38
CA SER A 269 -2.72 -0.29 11.42
C SER A 269 -3.71 -0.28 12.59
N LEU A 270 -4.38 0.85 12.84
CA LEU A 270 -5.28 1.01 13.98
C LEU A 270 -6.69 0.49 13.72
N GLY A 271 -7.07 0.32 12.45
CA GLY A 271 -8.28 -0.39 12.03
C GLY A 271 -9.54 0.00 12.81
N THR A 272 -9.78 1.29 13.01
CA THR A 272 -11.05 1.82 13.48
C THR A 272 -12.08 1.75 12.34
N GLN A 273 -12.55 0.54 12.05
CA GLN A 273 -13.90 0.26 11.56
C GLN A 273 -14.31 -1.07 12.22
N GLY A 274 -15.31 -1.00 13.10
CA GLY A 274 -15.61 -2.01 14.13
C GLY A 274 -15.86 -3.43 13.64
N ALA A 275 -15.21 -4.40 14.29
CA ALA A 275 -15.35 -5.83 14.04
C ALA A 275 -16.81 -6.33 14.23
N TYR A 276 -17.59 -5.71 15.10
CA TYR A 276 -18.99 -6.09 15.36
C TYR A 276 -19.94 -5.70 14.20
N PHE A 277 -19.66 -4.59 13.53
CA PHE A 277 -20.40 -4.21 12.32
C PHE A 277 -20.00 -5.09 11.13
N VAL A 278 -18.73 -5.49 11.01
CA VAL A 278 -18.28 -6.37 9.92
C VAL A 278 -18.96 -7.74 10.01
N GLU A 279 -19.10 -8.32 11.21
CA GLU A 279 -19.73 -9.63 11.37
C GLU A 279 -21.26 -9.59 11.14
N LEU A 280 -21.97 -8.61 11.72
CA LEU A 280 -23.40 -8.42 11.46
C LEU A 280 -23.68 -8.00 10.01
N ARG A 281 -22.77 -7.26 9.37
CA ARG A 281 -22.85 -6.88 7.96
C ARG A 281 -22.52 -8.04 7.04
N ASN A 282 -21.60 -8.94 7.41
CA ASN A 282 -21.32 -10.17 6.66
C ASN A 282 -22.49 -11.15 6.77
N ILE A 283 -23.07 -11.31 7.96
CA ILE A 283 -24.30 -12.09 8.15
C ILE A 283 -25.47 -11.46 7.40
N ALA A 284 -25.62 -10.13 7.44
CA ALA A 284 -26.65 -9.41 6.70
C ALA A 284 -26.41 -9.47 5.19
N ALA A 285 -25.18 -9.38 4.70
CA ALA A 285 -24.83 -9.50 3.29
C ALA A 285 -25.03 -10.93 2.79
N VAL A 286 -24.68 -11.95 3.56
CA VAL A 286 -24.92 -13.37 3.23
C VAL A 286 -26.41 -13.70 3.26
N LYS A 287 -27.17 -13.18 4.24
CA LYS A 287 -28.64 -13.31 4.29
C LYS A 287 -29.31 -12.51 3.17
N LEU A 288 -28.82 -11.31 2.85
CA LEU A 288 -29.29 -10.49 1.74
C LEU A 288 -28.96 -11.16 0.40
N PHE A 289 -27.79 -11.77 0.26
CA PHE A 289 -27.39 -12.53 -0.93
C PHE A 289 -28.26 -13.77 -1.11
N SER A 290 -28.48 -14.52 -0.03
CA SER A 290 -29.37 -15.70 -0.03
C SER A 290 -30.82 -15.31 -0.31
N TYR A 291 -31.28 -14.17 0.23
CA TYR A 291 -32.62 -13.62 0.02
C TYR A 291 -32.83 -13.10 -1.41
N LEU A 292 -31.87 -12.35 -1.96
CA LEU A 292 -31.95 -11.80 -3.31
C LEU A 292 -31.77 -12.88 -4.39
N LYS A 293 -30.89 -13.87 -4.14
CA LYS A 293 -30.71 -15.05 -5.02
C LYS A 293 -31.92 -15.97 -5.02
N ALA A 294 -32.62 -16.10 -3.88
CA ALA A 294 -33.83 -16.93 -3.76
C ALA A 294 -35.10 -16.27 -4.35
N ARG A 295 -35.06 -15.00 -4.74
CA ARG A 295 -36.24 -14.24 -5.20
C ARG A 295 -36.09 -13.62 -6.59
N GLU A 296 -35.16 -14.11 -7.42
CA GLU A 296 -34.94 -13.60 -8.78
C GLU A 296 -34.89 -12.05 -8.83
N TYR A 297 -34.16 -11.45 -7.88
CA TYR A 297 -33.79 -10.02 -7.81
C TYR A 297 -34.87 -8.99 -8.22
N ASP A 298 -35.91 -8.85 -7.40
CA ASP A 298 -36.80 -7.69 -7.45
C ASP A 298 -36.19 -6.50 -6.67
N ILE A 299 -35.65 -5.49 -7.38
CA ILE A 299 -34.91 -4.33 -6.83
C ILE A 299 -35.86 -3.32 -6.14
N GLU A 300 -37.18 -3.54 -6.17
CA GLU A 300 -38.15 -2.60 -5.62
C GLU A 300 -38.06 -2.37 -4.10
N VAL A 301 -37.44 -3.28 -3.32
CA VAL A 301 -37.51 -3.27 -1.85
C VAL A 301 -36.22 -2.78 -1.14
N THR A 302 -35.16 -2.41 -1.86
CA THR A 302 -33.90 -1.95 -1.23
C THR A 302 -33.92 -0.44 -0.95
N THR A 303 -33.91 -0.04 0.33
CA THR A 303 -33.78 1.37 0.75
C THR A 303 -32.30 1.84 0.81
N PRO A 304 -32.00 3.13 0.55
CA PRO A 304 -30.65 3.70 0.63
C PRO A 304 -29.89 3.38 1.92
N ALA A 305 -30.61 3.30 3.05
CA ALA A 305 -30.05 3.02 4.37
C ALA A 305 -29.36 1.64 4.47
N LYS A 306 -29.72 0.68 3.60
CA LYS A 306 -29.14 -0.68 3.62
C LYS A 306 -27.97 -0.87 2.65
N THR A 307 -27.91 -0.11 1.56
CA THR A 307 -26.87 -0.25 0.53
C THR A 307 -25.77 0.80 0.65
N GLY A 308 -26.04 1.93 1.29
CA GLY A 308 -25.15 3.09 1.31
C GLY A 308 -25.07 3.84 -0.03
N LEU A 309 -25.78 3.36 -1.06
CA LEU A 309 -25.92 4.06 -2.34
C LEU A 309 -26.90 5.23 -2.18
N LEU A 310 -26.63 6.35 -2.88
CA LEU A 310 -27.58 7.45 -2.93
C LEU A 310 -28.83 7.03 -3.72
N GLN A 311 -29.97 7.67 -3.45
CA GLN A 311 -31.21 7.40 -4.18
C GLN A 311 -31.05 7.56 -5.70
N THR A 312 -30.20 8.50 -6.12
CA THR A 312 -29.88 8.73 -7.54
C THR A 312 -29.04 7.60 -8.15
N ASP A 313 -28.18 6.94 -7.37
CA ASP A 313 -27.42 5.76 -7.80
C ASP A 313 -28.34 4.55 -7.97
N LEU A 314 -29.25 4.33 -7.02
CA LEU A 314 -30.26 3.26 -7.10
C LEU A 314 -31.20 3.46 -8.31
N GLY A 315 -31.66 4.69 -8.55
CA GLY A 315 -32.47 5.01 -9.72
C GLY A 315 -31.73 4.75 -11.03
N TRP A 316 -30.45 5.15 -11.12
CA TRP A 316 -29.61 4.84 -12.28
C TRP A 316 -29.43 3.33 -12.48
N LEU A 317 -29.17 2.59 -11.40
CA LEU A 317 -28.96 1.15 -11.43
C LEU A 317 -30.20 0.39 -11.94
N LYS A 318 -31.39 0.78 -11.48
CA LYS A 318 -32.68 0.21 -11.95
C LYS A 318 -32.88 0.35 -13.46
N ASN A 319 -32.30 1.39 -14.07
CA ASN A 319 -32.39 1.64 -15.50
C ASN A 319 -31.31 0.91 -16.32
N GLN A 320 -30.40 0.17 -15.68
CA GLN A 320 -29.41 -0.64 -16.39
C GLN A 320 -29.98 -2.00 -16.78
N ASN A 321 -29.36 -2.69 -17.74
CA ASN A 321 -29.71 -4.08 -18.05
C ASN A 321 -29.35 -5.02 -16.87
N SER A 322 -29.96 -6.21 -16.83
CA SER A 322 -29.79 -7.18 -15.74
C SER A 322 -28.34 -7.59 -15.49
N SER A 323 -27.54 -7.75 -16.55
CA SER A 323 -26.11 -8.10 -16.42
C SER A 323 -25.32 -7.00 -15.70
N SER A 324 -25.54 -5.74 -16.06
CA SER A 324 -24.93 -4.59 -15.39
C SER A 324 -25.39 -4.45 -13.94
N GLN A 325 -26.67 -4.71 -13.66
CA GLN A 325 -27.21 -4.71 -12.30
C GLN A 325 -26.52 -5.76 -11.42
N ILE A 326 -26.41 -7.00 -11.94
CA ILE A 326 -25.73 -8.10 -11.25
C ILE A 326 -24.26 -7.74 -11.00
N ALA A 327 -23.55 -7.21 -12.00
CA ALA A 327 -22.14 -6.85 -11.86
C ALA A 327 -21.92 -5.78 -10.76
N VAL A 328 -22.76 -4.76 -10.69
CA VAL A 328 -22.71 -3.73 -9.62
C VAL A 328 -22.97 -4.35 -8.25
N MET A 329 -24.00 -5.19 -8.12
CA MET A 329 -24.35 -5.81 -6.85
C MET A 329 -23.26 -6.78 -6.38
N ASP A 330 -22.75 -7.63 -7.27
CA ASP A 330 -21.64 -8.54 -6.98
C ASP A 330 -20.40 -7.78 -6.53
N PHE A 331 -20.07 -6.67 -7.20
CA PHE A 331 -18.95 -5.82 -6.82
C PHE A 331 -19.13 -5.21 -5.42
N LEU A 332 -20.32 -4.65 -5.14
CA LEU A 332 -20.62 -4.09 -3.83
C LEU A 332 -20.55 -5.16 -2.74
N ILE A 333 -21.14 -6.34 -2.97
CA ILE A 333 -21.15 -7.45 -2.01
C ILE A 333 -19.73 -7.94 -1.73
N LYS A 334 -18.91 -8.19 -2.77
CA LYS A 334 -17.50 -8.61 -2.62
C LYS A 334 -16.64 -7.61 -1.87
N ASN A 335 -16.97 -6.32 -1.99
CA ASN A 335 -16.29 -5.24 -1.29
C ASN A 335 -17.03 -4.81 -0.02
N TYR A 336 -17.91 -5.67 0.49
CA TYR A 336 -18.69 -5.46 1.69
C TYR A 336 -19.33 -4.08 1.73
N PHE A 337 -19.87 -3.57 0.62
CA PHE A 337 -20.45 -2.22 0.49
C PHE A 337 -19.56 -1.11 1.07
N SER A 338 -18.24 -1.24 1.03
CA SER A 338 -17.30 -0.23 1.54
C SER A 338 -17.55 1.13 0.89
N LEU A 339 -17.23 2.22 1.60
CA LEU A 339 -17.32 3.58 1.05
C LEU A 339 -16.55 3.73 -0.26
N ASN A 340 -15.38 3.05 -0.38
CA ASN A 340 -14.62 3.01 -1.62
C ASN A 340 -15.40 2.35 -2.76
N SER A 341 -16.04 1.20 -2.52
CA SER A 341 -16.85 0.53 -3.54
C SER A 341 -18.05 1.38 -3.98
N ILE A 342 -18.74 2.04 -3.05
CA ILE A 342 -19.84 2.97 -3.35
C ILE A 342 -19.31 4.15 -4.19
N SER A 343 -18.19 4.75 -3.79
CA SER A 343 -17.54 5.84 -4.53
C SER A 343 -17.16 5.42 -5.96
N ILE A 344 -16.73 4.18 -6.16
CA ILE A 344 -16.44 3.63 -7.50
C ILE A 344 -17.73 3.54 -8.34
N ILE A 345 -18.84 3.06 -7.76
CA ILE A 345 -20.13 3.00 -8.48
C ILE A 345 -20.60 4.41 -8.86
N THR A 346 -20.61 5.34 -7.90
CA THR A 346 -21.03 6.72 -8.16
C THR A 346 -20.12 7.39 -9.19
N GLY A 347 -18.80 7.14 -9.12
CA GLY A 347 -17.83 7.63 -10.09
C GLY A 347 -18.07 7.10 -11.51
N LEU A 348 -18.34 5.80 -11.64
CA LEU A 348 -18.67 5.17 -12.92
C LEU A 348 -19.98 5.71 -13.50
N LYS A 349 -21.03 5.85 -12.69
CA LYS A 349 -22.29 6.50 -13.08
C LYS A 349 -22.04 7.90 -13.64
N ASN A 350 -21.27 8.70 -12.94
CA ASN A 350 -20.96 10.07 -13.36
C ASN A 350 -20.13 10.09 -14.65
N ALA A 351 -19.20 9.15 -14.82
CA ALA A 351 -18.44 8.99 -16.06
C ALA A 351 -19.33 8.64 -17.26
N ILE A 352 -20.30 7.74 -17.08
CA ILE A 352 -21.30 7.39 -18.10
C ILE A 352 -22.14 8.62 -18.47
N ALA A 353 -22.68 9.33 -17.47
CA ALA A 353 -23.51 10.52 -17.70
C ALA A 353 -22.76 11.65 -18.42
N LYS A 354 -21.47 11.85 -18.08
CA LYS A 354 -20.63 12.91 -18.67
C LYS A 354 -20.18 12.59 -20.09
N ASN A 355 -20.10 11.30 -20.46
CA ASN A 355 -19.49 10.86 -21.72
C ASN A 355 -20.44 9.93 -22.50
N PRO A 356 -21.59 10.43 -22.98
CA PRO A 356 -22.62 9.61 -23.62
C PRO A 356 -22.18 8.97 -24.95
N SER A 357 -21.07 9.43 -25.54
CA SER A 357 -20.48 8.82 -26.73
C SER A 357 -19.68 7.54 -26.44
N LEU A 358 -19.41 7.25 -25.16
CA LEU A 358 -18.75 6.03 -24.72
C LEU A 358 -19.77 4.97 -24.32
N GLN A 359 -19.48 3.73 -24.67
CA GLN A 359 -20.29 2.58 -24.31
C GLN A 359 -19.53 1.77 -23.26
N PHE A 360 -19.62 2.23 -22.01
CA PHE A 360 -18.93 1.60 -20.90
C PHE A 360 -19.43 0.17 -20.66
N ASP A 361 -18.49 -0.77 -20.63
CA ASP A 361 -18.72 -2.10 -20.06
C ASP A 361 -18.64 -1.97 -18.54
N ILE A 362 -19.81 -1.95 -17.89
CA ILE A 362 -19.92 -1.79 -16.43
C ILE A 362 -19.22 -2.96 -15.72
N ALA A 363 -19.38 -4.20 -16.19
CA ALA A 363 -18.79 -5.36 -15.53
C ALA A 363 -17.26 -5.36 -15.62
N ALA A 364 -16.71 -5.05 -16.80
CA ALA A 364 -15.28 -4.91 -17.00
C ALA A 364 -14.71 -3.73 -16.19
N SER A 365 -15.41 -2.59 -16.17
CA SER A 365 -15.03 -1.43 -15.37
C SER A 365 -14.86 -1.81 -13.90
N LEU A 366 -15.84 -2.46 -13.28
CA LEU A 366 -15.79 -2.80 -11.85
C LEU A 366 -14.69 -3.81 -11.48
N LYS A 367 -14.17 -4.56 -12.46
CA LYS A 367 -13.07 -5.53 -12.29
C LYS A 367 -11.74 -5.00 -12.83
N SER A 368 -11.66 -3.72 -13.12
CA SER A 368 -10.53 -3.04 -13.73
C SER A 368 -10.10 -1.85 -12.89
N PRO A 369 -8.83 -1.42 -12.95
CA PRO A 369 -8.42 -0.17 -12.32
C PRO A 369 -8.97 1.08 -13.07
N MET A 370 -9.64 0.92 -14.21
CA MET A 370 -10.17 2.03 -15.05
C MET A 370 -11.63 1.79 -15.48
N ASN A 371 -12.31 2.81 -15.96
CA ASN A 371 -13.63 2.70 -16.59
C ASN A 371 -13.44 2.31 -18.06
N ILE A 372 -14.03 1.19 -18.47
CA ILE A 372 -13.67 0.49 -19.70
C ILE A 372 -14.78 0.62 -20.72
N ASP A 373 -14.44 1.10 -21.91
CA ASP A 373 -15.21 0.94 -23.13
C ASP A 373 -14.50 -0.08 -24.01
N ARG A 374 -15.11 -1.24 -24.22
CA ARG A 374 -14.65 -2.25 -25.18
C ARG A 374 -15.70 -2.53 -26.24
N SER A 375 -16.63 -1.60 -26.47
CA SER A 375 -17.77 -1.78 -27.38
C SER A 375 -17.38 -2.06 -28.83
N SER A 376 -16.17 -1.67 -29.24
CA SER A 376 -15.62 -1.97 -30.57
C SER A 376 -15.14 -3.43 -30.72
N ILE A 377 -15.01 -4.17 -29.62
CA ILE A 377 -14.45 -5.52 -29.58
C ILE A 377 -15.56 -6.52 -29.31
N THR A 378 -15.88 -7.33 -30.31
CA THR A 378 -16.95 -8.33 -30.23
C THR A 378 -16.38 -9.75 -30.23
N ASN A 379 -17.13 -10.72 -29.69
CA ASN A 379 -16.74 -12.14 -29.73
C ASN A 379 -17.01 -12.81 -31.09
N THR A 380 -17.41 -12.06 -32.11
CA THR A 380 -17.71 -12.63 -33.45
C THR A 380 -16.45 -12.82 -34.28
N THR A 381 -15.32 -12.20 -33.91
CA THR A 381 -14.02 -12.43 -34.54
C THR A 381 -13.10 -13.24 -33.62
N PRO A 382 -12.20 -14.06 -34.19
CA PRO A 382 -11.21 -14.79 -33.39
C PRO A 382 -10.34 -13.87 -32.51
N GLU A 383 -10.00 -12.68 -32.99
CA GLU A 383 -9.17 -11.72 -32.24
C GLU A 383 -9.95 -11.07 -31.10
N GLY A 384 -11.22 -10.72 -31.34
CA GLY A 384 -12.07 -10.14 -30.31
C GLY A 384 -12.42 -11.15 -29.21
N GLN A 385 -12.67 -12.42 -29.58
CA GLN A 385 -12.81 -13.50 -28.60
C GLN A 385 -11.53 -13.66 -27.78
N LYS A 386 -10.36 -13.77 -28.42
CA LYS A 386 -9.08 -13.90 -27.70
C LYS A 386 -8.83 -12.70 -26.78
N PHE A 387 -9.03 -11.47 -27.25
CA PHE A 387 -8.88 -10.28 -26.41
C PHE A 387 -9.80 -10.33 -25.19
N ASN A 388 -11.08 -10.63 -25.37
CA ASN A 388 -12.04 -10.67 -24.27
C ASN A 388 -11.71 -11.78 -23.26
N GLU A 389 -11.31 -12.96 -23.71
CA GLU A 389 -10.85 -14.04 -22.81
C GLU A 389 -9.63 -13.62 -21.98
N LEU A 390 -8.65 -12.96 -22.60
CA LEU A 390 -7.45 -12.48 -21.91
C LEU A 390 -7.77 -11.36 -20.92
N TYR A 391 -8.61 -10.42 -21.34
CA TYR A 391 -9.05 -9.32 -20.49
C TYR A 391 -9.82 -9.83 -19.29
N ASP A 392 -10.77 -10.74 -19.50
CA ASP A 392 -11.59 -11.30 -18.44
C ASP A 392 -10.74 -12.13 -17.46
N ALA A 393 -9.69 -12.82 -17.95
CA ALA A 393 -8.71 -13.51 -17.11
C ALA A 393 -7.93 -12.52 -16.21
N LEU A 394 -7.41 -11.44 -16.79
CA LEU A 394 -6.74 -10.37 -16.02
C LEU A 394 -7.66 -9.72 -15.00
N ALA A 395 -8.91 -9.49 -15.37
CA ALA A 395 -9.94 -8.91 -14.49
C ALA A 395 -10.25 -9.79 -13.26
N MET A 396 -9.86 -11.07 -13.26
CA MET A 396 -9.96 -11.93 -12.08
C MET A 396 -8.81 -11.74 -11.08
N SER A 397 -7.68 -11.16 -11.47
CA SER A 397 -6.55 -10.89 -10.58
C SER A 397 -6.88 -9.75 -9.60
N PRO A 398 -6.84 -10.01 -8.27
CA PRO A 398 -6.95 -8.96 -7.27
C PRO A 398 -5.88 -7.88 -7.41
N GLU A 399 -4.66 -8.25 -7.82
CA GLU A 399 -3.59 -7.29 -8.05
C GLU A 399 -3.87 -6.38 -9.26
N PHE A 400 -4.46 -6.92 -10.34
CA PHE A 400 -4.83 -6.12 -11.51
C PHE A 400 -5.91 -5.08 -11.16
N GLN A 401 -6.92 -5.48 -10.39
CA GLN A 401 -7.96 -4.56 -9.88
C GLN A 401 -7.38 -3.43 -9.02
N LYS A 402 -6.22 -3.66 -8.38
CA LYS A 402 -5.51 -2.71 -7.52
C LYS A 402 -4.30 -2.08 -8.19
N LEU A 403 -4.07 -2.29 -9.49
CA LEU A 403 -2.83 -1.95 -10.20
C LEU A 403 -2.27 -0.57 -9.82
N PHE A 404 -3.09 0.48 -9.90
CA PHE A 404 -2.64 1.84 -9.60
C PHE A 404 -2.54 2.15 -8.10
N ILE A 405 -3.33 1.48 -7.26
CA ILE A 405 -3.19 1.57 -5.81
C ILE A 405 -1.86 0.92 -5.38
N SER A 406 -1.54 -0.24 -5.94
CA SER A 406 -0.30 -0.96 -5.65
C SER A 406 0.93 -0.19 -6.10
N MET A 407 0.90 0.40 -7.30
CA MET A 407 2.04 1.11 -7.87
C MET A 407 2.16 2.56 -7.40
N PHE A 408 1.04 3.28 -7.32
CA PHE A 408 1.01 4.73 -7.14
C PHE A 408 0.25 5.19 -5.89
N LYS A 409 -0.38 4.26 -5.14
CA LYS A 409 -1.20 4.54 -3.95
C LYS A 409 -2.36 5.50 -4.23
N ASN A 410 -2.85 5.52 -5.46
CA ASN A 410 -3.97 6.32 -5.91
C ASN A 410 -5.10 5.38 -6.44
N ASN A 411 -6.36 5.73 -6.17
CA ASN A 411 -7.53 5.01 -6.67
C ASN A 411 -8.30 5.73 -7.79
N ASP A 412 -7.80 6.87 -8.28
CA ASP A 412 -8.46 7.65 -9.31
C ASP A 412 -8.65 6.82 -10.57
N ARG A 413 -9.88 6.86 -11.09
CA ARG A 413 -10.32 6.07 -12.23
C ARG A 413 -10.59 6.97 -13.42
N PHE A 414 -10.24 6.47 -14.59
CA PHE A 414 -10.33 7.23 -15.83
C PHE A 414 -10.93 6.37 -16.93
N ASN A 415 -11.37 7.01 -18.00
CA ASN A 415 -12.02 6.33 -19.11
C ASN A 415 -10.97 5.83 -20.11
N VAL A 416 -11.03 4.55 -20.43
CA VAL A 416 -10.21 3.92 -21.46
C VAL A 416 -11.11 3.24 -22.47
N LYS A 417 -10.81 3.43 -23.75
CA LYS A 417 -11.43 2.74 -24.85
C LYS A 417 -10.44 1.80 -25.51
N PHE A 418 -10.83 0.55 -25.71
CA PHE A 418 -10.07 -0.42 -26.48
C PHE A 418 -10.55 -0.48 -27.93
N GLU A 419 -9.61 -0.68 -28.85
CA GLU A 419 -9.83 -0.92 -30.27
C GLU A 419 -8.84 -1.99 -30.77
N ILE A 420 -9.31 -2.96 -31.55
CA ILE A 420 -8.43 -3.85 -32.30
C ILE A 420 -8.26 -3.25 -33.70
N ALA A 421 -7.03 -2.89 -34.04
CA ALA A 421 -6.69 -2.30 -35.34
C ALA A 421 -5.91 -3.31 -36.19
N ASP A 422 -6.09 -3.28 -37.51
CA ASP A 422 -5.42 -4.21 -38.44
C ASP A 422 -3.88 -4.09 -38.38
N ALA A 423 -3.37 -2.90 -38.09
CA ALA A 423 -1.98 -2.63 -37.76
C ALA A 423 -1.90 -1.48 -36.75
N VAL A 424 -0.88 -1.52 -35.89
CA VAL A 424 -0.57 -0.45 -34.94
C VAL A 424 0.91 -0.10 -35.11
N TYR A 425 1.23 1.19 -35.22
CA TYR A 425 2.59 1.65 -35.44
C TYR A 425 3.12 2.45 -34.24
N ASP A 426 4.43 2.44 -34.11
CA ASP A 426 5.18 3.22 -33.13
C ASP A 426 4.91 4.72 -33.37
N SER A 427 4.73 5.49 -32.29
CA SER A 427 4.47 6.92 -32.39
C SER A 427 5.69 7.72 -32.85
N THR A 428 6.90 7.16 -32.65
CA THR A 428 8.17 7.75 -33.06
C THR A 428 8.60 7.32 -34.45
N ASP A 429 8.24 6.11 -34.84
CA ASP A 429 8.58 5.50 -36.11
C ASP A 429 7.32 4.88 -36.74
N PRO A 430 6.60 5.63 -37.58
CA PRO A 430 5.37 5.16 -38.19
C PRO A 430 5.58 3.99 -39.17
N THR A 431 6.83 3.60 -39.46
CA THR A 431 7.14 2.42 -40.28
C THR A 431 7.24 1.14 -39.45
N LYS A 432 7.42 1.27 -38.13
CA LYS A 432 7.60 0.16 -37.19
C LYS A 432 6.27 -0.27 -36.62
N GLU A 433 5.80 -1.45 -37.01
CA GLU A 433 4.59 -2.06 -36.47
C GLU A 433 4.84 -2.61 -35.05
N VAL A 434 4.03 -2.20 -34.08
CA VAL A 434 4.12 -2.55 -32.66
C VAL A 434 2.92 -3.40 -32.21
N ASN A 435 2.98 -3.96 -30.99
CA ASN A 435 1.93 -4.85 -30.50
C ASN A 435 0.68 -4.10 -30.05
N ALA A 436 0.87 -2.94 -29.46
CA ALA A 436 -0.19 -2.04 -29.06
C ALA A 436 0.38 -0.62 -28.93
N ASN A 437 -0.51 0.36 -28.85
CA ASN A 437 -0.14 1.74 -28.58
C ASN A 437 -1.26 2.42 -27.79
N THR A 438 -0.88 3.29 -26.87
CA THR A 438 -1.79 4.11 -26.08
C THR A 438 -1.75 5.56 -26.56
N TYR A 439 -2.92 6.06 -26.94
CA TYR A 439 -3.10 7.41 -27.48
C TYR A 439 -3.91 8.29 -26.53
N TYR A 440 -3.35 9.46 -26.21
CA TYR A 440 -4.02 10.53 -25.47
C TYR A 440 -4.28 11.72 -26.39
N ASP A 441 -5.55 12.07 -26.56
CA ASP A 441 -5.98 13.34 -27.14
C ASP A 441 -6.76 14.12 -26.08
N PRO A 442 -6.31 15.32 -25.68
CA PRO A 442 -7.02 16.14 -24.69
C PRO A 442 -8.43 16.55 -25.11
N LYS A 443 -8.79 16.41 -26.40
CA LYS A 443 -10.15 16.65 -26.91
C LYS A 443 -11.07 15.45 -26.74
N LEU A 444 -10.52 14.26 -26.51
CA LEU A 444 -11.29 13.04 -26.29
C LEU A 444 -11.55 12.85 -24.79
N PRO A 445 -12.75 12.39 -24.39
CA PRO A 445 -13.07 12.14 -22.99
C PRO A 445 -12.48 10.82 -22.43
N TYR A 446 -11.53 10.22 -23.14
CA TYR A 446 -10.95 8.91 -22.86
C TYR A 446 -9.55 8.78 -23.44
N ILE A 447 -8.81 7.79 -22.95
CA ILE A 447 -7.59 7.30 -23.58
C ILE A 447 -7.93 6.14 -24.50
N LEU A 448 -7.37 6.14 -25.70
CA LEU A 448 -7.55 5.08 -26.68
C LEU A 448 -6.37 4.12 -26.62
N ILE A 449 -6.63 2.85 -26.36
CA ILE A 449 -5.63 1.78 -26.48
C ILE A 449 -5.94 0.96 -27.73
N LYS A 450 -5.01 0.96 -28.68
CA LYS A 450 -5.11 0.17 -29.91
C LYS A 450 -4.28 -1.09 -29.78
N ILE A 451 -4.89 -2.25 -29.97
CA ILE A 451 -4.22 -3.55 -30.00
C ILE A 451 -4.06 -4.00 -31.45
N ASN A 452 -2.87 -4.48 -31.80
CA ASN A 452 -2.59 -4.97 -33.13
C ASN A 452 -3.22 -6.35 -33.35
N LYS A 453 -4.13 -6.42 -34.33
CA LYS A 453 -4.85 -7.64 -34.72
C LYS A 453 -3.92 -8.81 -35.03
N LYS A 454 -2.81 -8.57 -35.76
CA LYS A 454 -1.88 -9.64 -36.15
C LYS A 454 -1.25 -10.31 -34.94
N LYS A 455 -0.97 -9.57 -33.87
CA LYS A 455 -0.32 -10.15 -32.67
C LYS A 455 -1.25 -11.06 -31.88
N LEU A 456 -2.56 -10.86 -32.00
CA LEU A 456 -3.56 -11.72 -31.38
C LEU A 456 -3.62 -13.09 -32.08
N ASN A 457 -3.67 -13.19 -33.41
CA ASN A 457 -3.94 -14.47 -34.08
C ASN A 457 -3.09 -14.84 -35.30
N ASP A 458 -2.16 -13.99 -35.76
CA ASP A 458 -1.30 -14.33 -36.89
C ASP A 458 -0.26 -15.38 -36.48
N SER A 459 -0.27 -16.54 -37.15
CA SER A 459 0.67 -17.65 -36.89
C SER A 459 2.14 -17.28 -37.10
N SER A 460 2.44 -16.27 -37.91
CA SER A 460 3.82 -15.86 -38.23
C SER A 460 4.44 -14.95 -37.16
N ILE A 461 3.63 -14.26 -36.36
CA ILE A 461 4.08 -13.32 -35.31
C ILE A 461 3.30 -13.54 -34.01
N LYS A 462 2.85 -14.79 -33.81
CA LYS A 462 1.91 -15.15 -32.76
C LYS A 462 2.52 -14.89 -31.39
N GLN A 463 1.91 -13.99 -30.63
CA GLN A 463 2.18 -13.87 -29.22
C GLN A 463 1.37 -14.91 -28.44
N THR A 464 2.00 -15.46 -27.41
CA THR A 464 1.30 -16.31 -26.44
C THR A 464 0.19 -15.53 -25.74
N ARG A 465 -0.73 -16.26 -25.10
CA ARG A 465 -1.76 -15.65 -24.25
C ARG A 465 -1.16 -14.79 -23.13
N ILE A 466 -0.10 -15.26 -22.46
CA ILE A 466 0.60 -14.50 -21.41
C ILE A 466 1.26 -13.23 -21.97
N GLU A 467 1.89 -13.28 -23.14
CA GLU A 467 2.48 -12.09 -23.76
C GLU A 467 1.44 -11.03 -24.12
N ASN A 468 0.30 -11.45 -24.69
CA ASN A 468 -0.80 -10.55 -24.99
C ASN A 468 -1.38 -9.93 -23.70
N ALA A 469 -1.53 -10.72 -22.65
CA ALA A 469 -1.99 -10.23 -21.34
C ALA A 469 -1.00 -9.20 -20.74
N ARG A 470 0.31 -9.46 -20.82
CA ARG A 470 1.35 -8.49 -20.45
C ARG A 470 1.22 -7.20 -21.24
N THR A 471 1.03 -7.28 -22.56
CA THR A 471 0.81 -6.09 -23.40
C THR A 471 -0.39 -5.29 -22.93
N ILE A 472 -1.52 -5.93 -22.61
CA ILE A 472 -2.69 -5.22 -22.04
C ILE A 472 -2.29 -4.50 -20.75
N ILE A 473 -1.67 -5.19 -19.78
CA ILE A 473 -1.23 -4.57 -18.51
C ILE A 473 -0.30 -3.37 -18.77
N HIS A 474 0.63 -3.50 -19.71
CA HIS A 474 1.57 -2.44 -20.09
C HIS A 474 0.85 -1.20 -20.61
N GLU A 475 -0.11 -1.36 -21.53
CA GLU A 475 -0.88 -0.22 -22.05
C GLU A 475 -1.78 0.43 -20.99
N PHE A 476 -2.31 -0.34 -20.03
CA PHE A 476 -3.03 0.23 -18.87
C PHE A 476 -2.14 1.17 -18.06
N ILE A 477 -0.88 0.82 -17.89
CA ILE A 477 0.06 1.66 -17.15
C ILE A 477 0.39 2.92 -17.95
N HIS A 478 0.59 2.82 -19.27
CA HIS A 478 0.72 4.00 -20.13
C HIS A 478 -0.50 4.91 -20.06
N ALA A 479 -1.70 4.36 -20.11
CA ALA A 479 -2.93 5.14 -19.99
C ALA A 479 -2.94 5.94 -18.69
N TYR A 480 -2.65 5.29 -17.56
CA TYR A 480 -2.60 5.97 -16.26
C TYR A 480 -1.55 7.08 -16.22
N LEU A 481 -0.34 6.80 -16.73
CA LEU A 481 0.74 7.79 -16.81
C LEU A 481 0.33 9.00 -17.65
N PHE A 482 -0.32 8.83 -18.80
CA PHE A 482 -0.81 9.96 -19.60
C PHE A 482 -1.77 10.86 -18.83
N ILE A 483 -2.70 10.27 -18.08
CA ILE A 483 -3.69 11.05 -17.33
C ILE A 483 -3.05 11.87 -16.22
N ILE A 484 -2.18 11.26 -15.40
CA ILE A 484 -1.55 11.97 -14.29
C ILE A 484 -0.62 13.08 -14.80
N THR A 485 0.04 12.87 -15.95
CA THR A 485 0.92 13.87 -16.57
C THR A 485 0.13 15.07 -17.11
N ASN A 486 -1.08 14.85 -17.58
CA ASN A 486 -1.91 15.88 -18.20
C ASN A 486 -2.96 16.50 -17.25
N ASN A 487 -3.06 16.03 -16.01
CA ASN A 487 -3.97 16.58 -15.00
C ASN A 487 -3.23 16.98 -13.72
N PRO A 488 -2.76 18.24 -13.61
CA PRO A 488 -2.00 18.71 -12.44
C PRO A 488 -2.81 18.74 -11.13
N ILE A 489 -4.12 18.49 -11.19
CA ILE A 489 -5.06 18.53 -10.05
C ILE A 489 -5.12 17.16 -9.33
N VAL A 490 -4.70 16.07 -9.97
CA VAL A 490 -5.06 14.69 -9.57
C VAL A 490 -4.00 14.02 -8.66
N GLY A 491 -3.34 14.81 -7.80
CA GLY A 491 -2.48 14.26 -6.74
C GLY A 491 -1.62 15.29 -5.98
N PRO A 492 -1.25 15.04 -4.70
CA PRO A 492 -0.48 15.97 -3.86
C PRO A 492 0.99 16.15 -4.26
N THR A 493 1.41 15.58 -5.39
CA THR A 493 2.67 15.83 -6.09
C THR A 493 2.48 15.14 -7.42
N ASP A 494 2.36 15.91 -8.50
CA ASP A 494 2.25 15.41 -9.88
C ASP A 494 3.29 14.30 -10.07
N ILE A 495 2.87 13.03 -10.11
CA ILE A 495 3.77 11.87 -10.21
C ILE A 495 4.55 11.93 -11.51
N ALA A 496 4.03 12.56 -12.55
CA ALA A 496 4.77 12.76 -13.78
C ALA A 496 5.78 13.90 -13.64
N SER A 497 5.46 14.98 -12.94
CA SER A 497 6.48 15.96 -12.53
C SER A 497 7.52 15.31 -11.60
N LEU A 498 7.12 14.43 -10.69
CA LEU A 498 8.01 13.72 -9.78
C LEU A 498 8.88 12.72 -10.53
N LEU A 499 8.32 11.95 -11.47
CA LEU A 499 9.03 11.02 -12.35
C LEU A 499 9.94 11.79 -13.29
N ASN A 500 9.50 12.86 -13.95
CA ASN A 500 10.34 13.67 -14.83
C ASN A 500 11.40 14.47 -14.06
N LYS A 501 11.11 14.88 -12.82
CA LYS A 501 12.08 15.56 -11.95
C LYS A 501 13.08 14.58 -11.34
N LYS A 502 12.65 13.37 -11.01
CA LYS A 502 13.47 12.33 -10.37
C LYS A 502 14.21 11.46 -11.39
N TYR A 503 13.63 11.29 -12.58
CA TYR A 503 14.06 10.46 -13.70
C TYR A 503 13.83 11.21 -15.04
N PRO A 504 14.50 12.35 -15.26
CA PRO A 504 14.36 13.14 -16.48
C PRO A 504 14.79 12.40 -17.75
N ILE A 505 15.59 11.34 -17.62
CA ILE A 505 16.12 10.60 -18.76
C ILE A 505 15.24 9.36 -19.01
N PRO A 506 14.84 9.09 -20.26
CA PRO A 506 14.12 7.87 -20.66
C PRO A 506 14.59 6.58 -19.99
N LYS A 507 15.91 6.40 -19.92
CA LYS A 507 16.54 5.23 -19.32
C LYS A 507 16.22 5.06 -17.82
N GLU A 508 16.18 6.16 -17.08
CA GLU A 508 15.84 6.17 -15.65
C GLU A 508 14.36 5.85 -15.42
N GLN A 509 13.50 6.19 -16.39
CA GLN A 509 12.09 5.79 -16.37
C GLN A 509 11.94 4.28 -16.56
N HIS A 510 12.67 3.68 -17.50
CA HIS A 510 12.73 2.22 -17.65
C HIS A 510 13.29 1.53 -16.39
N ASP A 511 14.25 2.15 -15.70
CA ASP A 511 14.76 1.66 -14.41
C ASP A 511 13.70 1.73 -13.28
N PHE A 512 12.85 2.76 -13.28
CA PHE A 512 11.69 2.81 -12.41
C PHE A 512 10.71 1.66 -12.71
N MET A 513 10.42 1.42 -13.99
CA MET A 513 9.56 0.30 -14.41
C MET A 513 10.16 -1.04 -13.98
N TYR A 514 11.47 -1.24 -14.19
CA TYR A 514 12.18 -2.45 -13.79
C TYR A 514 11.96 -2.76 -12.30
N ASN A 515 12.11 -1.77 -11.43
CA ASN A 515 12.05 -1.97 -9.97
C ASN A 515 10.62 -2.00 -9.40
N ASN A 516 9.67 -1.27 -9.99
CA ASN A 516 8.35 -1.05 -9.38
C ASN A 516 7.22 -1.70 -10.18
N MET A 517 7.32 -1.77 -11.50
CA MET A 517 6.32 -2.41 -12.35
C MET A 517 6.50 -3.91 -12.43
N THR A 518 7.74 -4.38 -12.62
CA THR A 518 8.01 -5.82 -12.77
C THR A 518 7.40 -6.66 -11.64
N PRO A 519 7.56 -6.32 -10.34
CA PRO A 519 6.96 -7.12 -9.27
C PRO A 519 5.42 -7.16 -9.35
N THR A 520 4.79 -6.04 -9.71
CA THR A 520 3.33 -5.95 -9.85
C THR A 520 2.83 -6.77 -11.04
N VAL A 521 3.50 -6.66 -12.20
CA VAL A 521 3.17 -7.44 -13.40
C VAL A 521 3.36 -8.93 -13.15
N VAL A 522 4.47 -9.33 -12.52
CA VAL A 522 4.72 -10.73 -12.12
C VAL A 522 3.57 -11.24 -11.27
N LYS A 523 3.17 -10.49 -10.24
CA LYS A 523 2.07 -10.89 -9.36
C LYS A 523 0.74 -11.06 -10.10
N ILE A 524 0.39 -10.12 -10.99
CA ILE A 524 -0.82 -10.21 -11.82
C ILE A 524 -0.79 -11.47 -12.70
N LEU A 525 0.35 -11.73 -13.36
CA LEU A 525 0.51 -12.90 -14.22
C LEU A 525 0.51 -14.20 -13.42
N THR A 526 1.04 -14.22 -12.19
CA THR A 526 0.97 -15.37 -11.29
C THR A 526 -0.48 -15.67 -10.92
N GLU A 527 -1.26 -14.66 -10.51
CA GLU A 527 -2.67 -14.80 -10.15
C GLU A 527 -3.55 -15.23 -11.34
N SER A 528 -3.14 -14.87 -12.56
CA SER A 528 -3.91 -15.14 -13.79
C SER A 528 -3.37 -16.34 -14.59
N ARG A 529 -2.26 -16.96 -14.17
CA ARG A 529 -1.49 -17.95 -14.96
C ARG A 529 -2.36 -19.04 -15.54
N ASP A 530 -3.21 -19.63 -14.71
CA ASP A 530 -4.02 -20.79 -15.05
C ASP A 530 -5.13 -20.47 -16.06
N LEU A 531 -5.58 -19.21 -16.09
CA LEU A 531 -6.56 -18.69 -17.05
C LEU A 531 -5.91 -18.22 -18.35
N LEU A 532 -4.63 -17.85 -18.27
CA LEU A 532 -3.81 -17.38 -19.39
C LEU A 532 -3.04 -18.50 -20.09
N THR A 533 -3.14 -19.75 -19.63
CA THR A 533 -2.43 -20.90 -20.22
C THR A 533 -3.35 -22.10 -20.33
N TYR A 534 -2.95 -23.08 -21.15
CA TYR A 534 -3.69 -24.34 -21.25
C TYR A 534 -3.05 -25.41 -20.36
N PRO A 535 -3.85 -26.32 -19.76
CA PRO A 535 -3.32 -27.44 -18.96
C PRO A 535 -2.26 -28.26 -19.70
N ALA A 536 -2.49 -28.63 -20.97
CA ALA A 536 -1.55 -29.41 -21.77
C ALA A 536 -0.20 -28.69 -21.93
N GLY A 537 -0.21 -27.42 -22.34
CA GLY A 537 1.00 -26.60 -22.45
C GLY A 537 1.76 -26.45 -21.13
N ARG A 538 1.06 -26.36 -19.99
CA ARG A 538 1.68 -26.32 -18.66
C ARG A 538 2.41 -27.62 -18.31
N THR A 539 1.75 -28.76 -18.51
CA THR A 539 2.35 -30.08 -18.25
C THR A 539 3.63 -30.28 -19.08
N GLU A 540 3.63 -29.83 -20.33
CA GLU A 540 4.81 -29.89 -21.18
C GLU A 540 5.96 -29.03 -20.61
N VAL A 541 5.73 -27.74 -20.33
CA VAL A 541 6.81 -26.87 -19.82
C VAL A 541 7.33 -27.32 -18.46
N GLU A 542 6.47 -27.79 -17.57
CA GLU A 542 6.84 -28.25 -16.23
C GLU A 542 7.76 -29.48 -16.24
N SER A 543 7.80 -30.20 -17.37
CA SER A 543 8.72 -31.32 -17.60
C SER A 543 10.06 -30.92 -18.24
N LEU A 544 10.19 -29.68 -18.73
CA LEU A 544 11.37 -29.23 -19.46
C LEU A 544 12.57 -29.00 -18.55
N LYS A 545 13.73 -29.43 -19.05
CA LYS A 545 15.04 -29.03 -18.52
C LYS A 545 15.45 -27.71 -19.17
N VAL A 546 15.58 -26.66 -18.37
CA VAL A 546 16.03 -25.35 -18.81
C VAL A 546 17.51 -25.21 -18.48
N TYR A 547 18.37 -25.14 -19.50
CA TYR A 547 19.80 -24.98 -19.29
C TYR A 547 20.10 -23.60 -18.69
N THR A 548 20.86 -23.59 -17.59
CA THR A 548 21.18 -22.37 -16.82
C THR A 548 22.49 -21.72 -17.26
N LYS A 549 23.25 -22.37 -18.14
CA LYS A 549 24.54 -21.90 -18.66
C LYS A 549 24.65 -22.09 -20.16
N ILE A 550 25.39 -21.19 -20.81
CA ILE A 550 25.62 -21.19 -22.27
C ILE A 550 26.29 -22.49 -22.73
N ASN A 551 27.19 -23.06 -21.92
CA ASN A 551 27.89 -24.31 -22.25
C ASN A 551 27.04 -25.58 -22.06
N LEU A 552 25.77 -25.44 -21.69
CA LEU A 552 24.80 -26.52 -21.52
C LEU A 552 25.18 -27.56 -20.45
N THR A 553 26.06 -27.21 -19.50
CA THR A 553 26.53 -28.15 -18.46
C THR A 553 25.60 -28.28 -17.28
N THR A 554 24.77 -27.27 -17.00
CA THR A 554 23.83 -27.25 -15.88
C THR A 554 22.44 -26.90 -16.36
N PHE A 555 21.43 -27.50 -15.74
CA PHE A 555 20.02 -27.24 -16.01
C PHE A 555 19.22 -27.22 -14.72
N GLU A 556 18.06 -26.59 -14.78
CA GLU A 556 16.99 -26.69 -13.79
C GLU A 556 15.72 -27.22 -14.43
N ILE A 557 14.77 -27.69 -13.62
CA ILE A 557 13.40 -27.92 -14.09
C ILE A 557 12.70 -26.57 -14.17
N TRP A 558 11.81 -26.41 -15.13
CA TRP A 558 11.04 -25.19 -15.34
C TRP A 558 10.51 -24.58 -14.04
N ASN A 559 10.87 -23.31 -13.83
CA ASN A 559 10.44 -22.50 -12.72
C ASN A 559 9.50 -21.38 -13.19
N TRP A 560 8.27 -21.40 -12.69
CA TRP A 560 7.25 -20.40 -13.04
C TRP A 560 7.62 -18.98 -12.62
N ASP A 561 8.26 -18.80 -11.47
CA ASP A 561 8.68 -17.48 -10.99
C ASP A 561 9.76 -16.88 -11.89
N HIS A 562 10.71 -17.71 -12.36
CA HIS A 562 11.69 -17.31 -13.36
C HIS A 562 11.02 -16.89 -14.67
N TYR A 563 10.15 -17.74 -15.23
CA TYR A 563 9.44 -17.41 -16.47
C TYR A 563 8.64 -16.11 -16.35
N LEU A 564 7.82 -15.97 -15.31
CA LEU A 564 6.95 -14.81 -15.12
C LEU A 564 7.75 -13.53 -14.86
N LYS A 565 8.87 -13.61 -14.13
CA LYS A 565 9.82 -12.50 -14.00
C LYS A 565 10.40 -12.12 -15.36
N TYR A 566 10.97 -13.07 -16.09
CA TYR A 566 11.66 -12.84 -17.35
C TYR A 566 10.74 -12.32 -18.45
N ILE A 567 9.52 -12.86 -18.57
CA ILE A 567 8.54 -12.35 -19.55
C ILE A 567 8.06 -10.94 -19.21
N SER A 568 8.06 -10.56 -17.92
CA SER A 568 7.71 -9.20 -17.47
C SER A 568 8.82 -8.18 -17.75
N LEU A 569 10.05 -8.63 -18.01
CA LEU A 569 11.21 -7.79 -18.35
C LEU A 569 11.36 -7.53 -19.86
N GLU A 570 10.64 -8.27 -20.70
CA GLU A 570 10.63 -8.04 -22.15
C GLU A 570 10.15 -6.62 -22.49
N GLY A 571 10.97 -5.88 -23.24
CA GLY A 571 10.78 -4.46 -23.52
C GLY A 571 11.61 -3.52 -22.62
N LEU A 572 12.21 -4.02 -21.54
CA LEU A 572 13.08 -3.23 -20.65
C LEU A 572 14.57 -3.44 -20.92
N LYS A 573 14.93 -4.00 -22.08
CA LYS A 573 16.31 -4.33 -22.47
C LYS A 573 17.26 -3.13 -22.41
N GLU A 574 16.73 -1.92 -22.59
CA GLU A 574 17.51 -0.68 -22.56
C GLU A 574 17.76 -0.11 -21.16
N ALA A 575 17.05 -0.58 -20.14
CA ALA A 575 17.21 -0.16 -18.74
C ALA A 575 18.64 -0.43 -18.24
N ILE A 576 19.17 0.43 -17.34
CA ILE A 576 20.47 0.19 -16.70
C ILE A 576 20.41 -1.11 -15.92
N PHE A 577 19.38 -1.29 -15.09
CA PHE A 577 19.25 -2.48 -14.25
C PHE A 577 19.14 -3.76 -15.06
N TYR A 578 18.42 -3.74 -16.19
CA TYR A 578 18.38 -4.90 -17.09
C TYR A 578 19.77 -5.23 -17.63
N LYS A 579 20.51 -4.24 -18.17
CA LYS A 579 21.86 -4.46 -18.73
C LYS A 579 22.86 -4.93 -17.67
N THR A 580 22.68 -4.50 -16.43
CA THR A 580 23.50 -4.93 -15.28
C THR A 580 23.17 -6.37 -14.87
N ASP A 581 21.88 -6.72 -14.75
CA ASP A 581 21.44 -8.06 -14.31
C ASP A 581 21.59 -9.11 -15.43
N PHE A 582 21.51 -8.69 -16.69
CA PHE A 582 21.59 -9.53 -17.88
C PHE A 582 22.63 -9.00 -18.88
N PRO A 583 23.93 -8.99 -18.55
CA PRO A 583 24.97 -8.54 -19.48
C PRO A 583 24.96 -9.37 -20.77
N ASN A 584 25.37 -8.75 -21.88
CA ASN A 584 25.53 -9.45 -23.16
C ASN A 584 26.47 -10.66 -23.00
N ASN A 585 26.12 -11.78 -23.63
CA ASN A 585 26.85 -13.06 -23.57
C ASN A 585 27.02 -13.62 -22.14
N SER A 586 26.11 -13.31 -21.22
CA SER A 586 26.08 -13.91 -19.87
C SER A 586 25.16 -15.12 -19.78
N ASP A 587 25.46 -16.02 -18.83
CA ASP A 587 24.58 -17.13 -18.46
C ASP A 587 23.18 -16.64 -18.02
N ALA A 588 23.09 -15.47 -17.38
CA ALA A 588 21.82 -14.88 -16.94
C ALA A 588 20.92 -14.49 -18.13
N LEU A 589 21.48 -13.80 -19.14
CA LEU A 589 20.74 -13.44 -20.36
C LEU A 589 20.36 -14.70 -21.15
N PHE A 590 21.26 -15.69 -21.21
CA PHE A 590 20.97 -16.99 -21.83
C PHE A 590 19.78 -17.68 -21.16
N LEU A 591 19.78 -17.77 -19.82
CA LEU A 591 18.69 -18.37 -19.05
C LEU A 591 17.35 -17.65 -19.28
N LEU A 592 17.35 -16.31 -19.23
CA LEU A 592 16.18 -15.49 -19.54
C LEU A 592 15.62 -15.85 -20.92
N ASN A 593 16.48 -15.86 -21.95
CA ASN A 593 16.07 -16.17 -23.32
C ASN A 593 15.50 -17.59 -23.43
N LYS A 594 16.08 -18.57 -22.75
CA LYS A 594 15.59 -19.96 -22.77
C LYS A 594 14.19 -20.09 -22.16
N TYR A 595 13.93 -19.42 -21.04
CA TYR A 595 12.59 -19.39 -20.46
C TYR A 595 11.55 -18.76 -21.39
N VAL A 596 11.88 -17.62 -22.00
CA VAL A 596 10.98 -16.93 -22.93
C VAL A 596 10.72 -17.77 -24.18
N GLU A 597 11.76 -18.39 -24.74
CA GLU A 597 11.68 -19.30 -25.90
C GLU A 597 10.78 -20.51 -25.61
N HIS A 598 10.98 -21.19 -24.48
CA HIS A 598 10.17 -22.34 -24.10
C HIS A 598 8.71 -21.94 -23.81
N GLY A 599 8.49 -20.84 -23.09
CA GLY A 599 7.13 -20.33 -22.85
C GLY A 599 6.37 -20.06 -24.14
N ARG A 600 7.02 -19.43 -25.12
CA ARG A 600 6.48 -19.20 -26.47
C ARG A 600 6.11 -20.48 -27.22
N THR A 601 6.93 -21.51 -27.05
CA THR A 601 6.79 -22.77 -27.78
C THR A 601 5.65 -23.64 -27.26
N TRP A 602 5.43 -23.65 -25.94
CA TRP A 602 4.64 -24.71 -25.30
C TRP A 602 3.35 -24.23 -24.65
N LEU A 603 3.27 -23.02 -24.09
CA LEU A 603 2.16 -22.62 -23.21
C LEU A 603 0.80 -22.45 -23.90
N ASP A 604 0.82 -22.23 -25.22
CA ASP A 604 -0.38 -22.07 -26.05
C ASP A 604 -0.85 -23.40 -26.69
N LYS A 605 -0.21 -24.54 -26.35
CA LYS A 605 -0.64 -25.87 -26.81
C LYS A 605 -1.93 -26.29 -26.10
N LYS A 606 -2.95 -26.62 -26.89
CA LYS A 606 -4.28 -27.04 -26.42
C LYS A 606 -4.35 -28.52 -26.12
#